data_AF-A0A9W7VQS0-F1
#
_entry.id   AF-A0A9W7VQS0-F1
#
_cell.length_a   1.000
_cell.length_b   1.000
_cell.length_c   1.000
_cell.angle_alpha   90.00
_cell.angle_beta   90.00
_cell.angle_gamma   90.00
#
_symmetry.space_group_name_H-M   'P 1'
#
loop_
_entity.id
_entity.type
_entity.pdbx_description
1 polymer ?
#
loop_
_entity_poly.entity_id
_entity_poly.type
_entity_poly.pdbx_seq_one_letter_code
_entity_poly.pdbx_strand_id
1 'polypeptide(L)'
;MAKQSNTKTKKRLNPWKWAFWLLLLAILVPVVAFYLYTQTAYQEVASVGEPATTEEVSDETITAEANLSTVSFNRLVSAVIGGDDVPYQLTVDDQVSFAGTIDALGTEVAYTMQGQPSVMEDGNIAINVTNIELAGLQLPTSTVLAIFQLTLPTDLPLQVLSGEEQIIIRLDQVSQDMDFAIRASDIDLANDEINILLDVPLNYIEEQIETQTEGNQ
;
A
#
# COMPACT_ATOMS: atom_id res chain seq x y z
N MET A 1 -16.69 -87.50 10.27
CA MET A 1 -15.92 -86.36 10.83
C MET A 1 -15.19 -85.68 9.68
N ALA A 2 -15.59 -84.49 9.26
CA ALA A 2 -14.92 -83.73 8.20
C ALA A 2 -14.37 -82.43 8.80
N LYS A 3 -13.06 -82.24 8.69
CA LYS A 3 -12.29 -81.12 9.26
C LYS A 3 -12.36 -79.94 8.28
N GLN A 4 -13.04 -78.86 8.65
CA GLN A 4 -13.14 -77.66 7.83
C GLN A 4 -11.85 -76.83 7.96
N SER A 5 -11.21 -76.52 6.82
CA SER A 5 -10.06 -75.61 6.73
C SER A 5 -10.55 -74.17 6.56
N ASN A 6 -10.20 -73.28 7.50
CA ASN A 6 -10.37 -71.83 7.37
C ASN A 6 -9.27 -71.24 6.49
N THR A 7 -9.61 -70.78 5.29
CA THR A 7 -8.70 -69.96 4.45
C THR A 7 -9.03 -68.48 4.62
N LYS A 8 -8.15 -67.73 5.27
CA LYS A 8 -8.20 -66.26 5.37
C LYS A 8 -8.01 -65.65 3.97
N THR A 9 -9.03 -64.97 3.46
CA THR A 9 -8.97 -64.23 2.19
C THR A 9 -8.21 -62.91 2.39
N LYS A 10 -7.02 -62.81 1.78
CA LYS A 10 -6.27 -61.56 1.66
C LYS A 10 -7.02 -60.62 0.71
N LYS A 11 -7.60 -59.55 1.26
CA LYS A 11 -8.32 -58.50 0.53
C LYS A 11 -7.34 -57.84 -0.45
N ARG A 12 -7.60 -57.94 -1.76
CA ARG A 12 -6.78 -57.30 -2.79
C ARG A 12 -7.01 -55.79 -2.72
N LEU A 13 -6.00 -55.06 -2.26
CA LEU A 13 -6.00 -53.60 -2.28
C LEU A 13 -6.01 -53.15 -3.75
N ASN A 14 -6.90 -52.22 -4.09
CA ASN A 14 -6.97 -51.66 -5.44
C ASN A 14 -5.86 -50.61 -5.58
N PRO A 15 -4.76 -50.92 -6.31
CA PRO A 15 -3.57 -50.06 -6.35
C PRO A 15 -3.86 -48.71 -6.99
N TRP A 16 -4.87 -48.64 -7.86
CA TRP A 16 -5.26 -47.40 -8.55
C TRP A 16 -5.96 -46.40 -7.63
N LYS A 17 -6.78 -46.90 -6.70
CA LYS A 17 -7.35 -46.04 -5.64
C LYS A 17 -6.25 -45.46 -4.76
N TRP A 18 -5.23 -46.26 -4.43
CA TRP A 18 -4.09 -45.78 -3.65
C TRP A 18 -3.24 -44.77 -4.40
N ALA A 19 -3.02 -44.96 -5.71
CA ALA A 19 -2.30 -44.01 -6.55
C ALA A 19 -3.03 -42.65 -6.63
N PHE A 20 -4.36 -42.63 -6.72
CA PHE A 20 -5.14 -41.39 -6.72
C PHE A 20 -5.02 -40.64 -5.39
N TRP A 21 -5.14 -41.33 -4.26
CA TRP A 21 -4.98 -40.71 -2.95
C TRP A 21 -3.55 -40.21 -2.71
N LEU A 22 -2.53 -40.91 -3.23
CA LEU A 22 -1.14 -40.49 -3.16
C LEU A 22 -0.87 -39.23 -4.01
N LEU A 23 -1.43 -39.17 -5.23
CA LEU A 23 -1.32 -37.99 -6.09
C LEU A 23 -2.04 -36.78 -5.47
N LEU A 24 -3.24 -37.00 -4.93
CA LEU A 24 -4.02 -35.96 -4.28
C LEU A 24 -3.25 -35.38 -3.08
N LEU A 25 -2.64 -36.24 -2.25
CA LEU A 25 -1.79 -35.80 -1.14
C LEU A 25 -0.57 -35.01 -1.63
N ALA A 26 0.08 -35.44 -2.72
CA ALA A 26 1.25 -34.77 -3.29
C ALA A 26 0.96 -33.35 -3.79
N ILE A 27 -0.29 -33.05 -4.18
CA ILE A 27 -0.72 -31.71 -4.61
C ILE A 27 -1.22 -30.90 -3.40
N LEU A 28 -1.97 -31.51 -2.48
CA LEU A 28 -2.61 -30.81 -1.37
C LEU A 28 -1.60 -30.38 -0.29
N VAL A 29 -0.56 -31.19 -0.04
CA VAL A 29 0.48 -30.89 0.95
C VAL A 29 1.25 -29.59 0.65
N PRO A 30 1.80 -29.36 -0.56
CA PRO A 30 2.50 -28.11 -0.85
C PRO A 30 1.57 -26.89 -0.86
N VAL A 31 0.30 -27.04 -1.29
CA VAL A 31 -0.68 -25.95 -1.27
C VAL A 31 -1.02 -25.53 0.16
N VAL A 32 -1.24 -26.50 1.06
CA VAL A 32 -1.50 -26.22 2.48
C VAL A 32 -0.25 -25.71 3.18
N ALA A 33 0.93 -26.25 2.87
CA ALA A 33 2.19 -25.74 3.42
C ALA A 33 2.46 -24.30 2.98
N PHE A 34 2.18 -23.95 1.72
CA PHE A 34 2.29 -22.58 1.22
C PHE A 34 1.27 -21.65 1.90
N TYR A 35 0.03 -22.09 2.04
CA TYR A 35 -1.01 -21.32 2.74
C TYR A 35 -0.66 -21.08 4.22
N LEU A 36 -0.19 -22.12 4.93
CA LEU A 36 0.26 -21.99 6.31
C LEU A 36 1.52 -21.12 6.42
N TYR A 37 2.47 -21.25 5.48
CA TYR A 37 3.66 -20.39 5.43
C TYR A 37 3.29 -18.91 5.24
N THR A 38 2.32 -18.61 4.36
CA THR A 38 1.81 -17.24 4.23
C THR A 38 1.11 -16.76 5.49
N GLN A 39 0.42 -17.63 6.23
CA GLN A 39 -0.26 -17.23 7.46
C GLN A 39 0.70 -17.05 8.65
N THR A 40 1.77 -17.84 8.74
CA THR A 40 2.82 -17.70 9.75
C THR A 40 3.80 -16.57 9.45
N ALA A 41 3.97 -16.18 8.17
CA ALA A 41 4.73 -14.98 7.82
C ALA A 41 4.06 -13.68 8.29
N TYR A 42 2.76 -13.73 8.62
CA TYR A 42 2.02 -12.61 9.24
C TYR A 42 1.86 -12.74 10.77
N GLN A 43 2.34 -13.82 11.40
CA GLN A 43 2.27 -13.99 12.85
C GLN A 43 3.52 -14.66 13.43
N GLU A 44 4.55 -13.84 13.63
CA GLU A 44 5.63 -13.92 14.65
C GLU A 44 6.50 -12.68 14.36
N VAL A 45 6.62 -11.64 15.18
CA VAL A 45 6.62 -11.55 16.64
C VAL A 45 6.29 -10.11 17.07
N ALA A 46 5.18 -9.96 17.79
CA ALA A 46 5.17 -9.06 18.94
C ALA A 46 6.06 -9.71 20.00
N SER A 47 7.33 -9.31 20.04
CA SER A 47 8.15 -9.43 21.23
C SER A 47 8.45 -8.00 21.65
N VAL A 48 7.85 -7.60 22.77
CA VAL A 48 8.32 -6.49 23.59
C VAL A 48 9.79 -6.78 23.90
N GLY A 49 10.68 -6.19 23.10
CA GLY A 49 12.02 -5.90 23.56
C GLY A 49 11.86 -4.78 24.57
N GLU A 50 12.30 -5.02 25.80
CA GLU A 50 12.68 -3.95 26.71
C GLU A 50 13.32 -2.80 25.93
N PRO A 51 12.99 -1.54 26.22
CA PRO A 51 13.71 -0.44 25.62
C PRO A 51 15.18 -0.67 25.98
N ALA A 52 16.01 -0.95 24.97
CA ALA A 52 17.38 -0.54 25.09
C ALA A 52 17.27 0.94 25.41
N THR A 53 17.62 1.29 26.65
CA THR A 53 17.98 2.66 27.02
C THR A 53 19.24 2.99 26.23
N THR A 54 19.08 3.11 24.90
CA THR A 54 19.78 4.14 24.17
C THR A 54 19.25 5.41 24.79
N GLU A 55 20.15 6.17 25.39
CA GLU A 55 19.86 7.47 25.95
C GLU A 55 19.06 8.26 24.91
N GLU A 56 17.74 8.32 25.11
CA GLU A 56 16.89 9.28 24.43
C GLU A 56 17.36 10.63 24.96
N VAL A 57 18.34 11.20 24.26
CA VAL A 57 18.15 12.57 23.85
C VAL A 57 16.85 12.51 23.05
N SER A 58 15.74 12.80 23.72
CA SER A 58 14.48 13.04 23.02
C SER A 58 14.81 14.17 22.05
N ASP A 59 15.03 13.85 20.79
CA ASP A 59 15.17 14.85 19.75
C ASP A 59 13.83 15.56 19.72
N GLU A 60 13.79 16.70 20.41
CA GLU A 60 12.61 17.53 20.50
C GLU A 60 12.17 17.84 19.06
N THR A 61 10.88 17.72 18.81
CA THR A 61 10.33 17.83 17.46
C THR A 61 9.47 19.06 17.41
N ILE A 62 9.69 19.91 16.41
CA ILE A 62 8.83 21.06 16.13
C ILE A 62 7.79 20.61 15.12
N THR A 63 6.52 20.64 15.52
CA THR A 63 5.39 20.46 14.61
C THR A 63 4.97 21.81 14.06
N ALA A 64 5.08 21.99 12.74
CA ALA A 64 4.50 23.10 12.02
C ALA A 64 3.19 22.66 11.35
N GLU A 65 2.16 23.51 11.46
CA GLU A 65 0.89 23.31 10.77
C GLU A 65 0.82 24.24 9.56
N ALA A 66 0.47 23.69 8.40
CA ALA A 66 0.31 24.41 7.17
C ALA A 66 -1.10 24.19 6.61
N ASN A 67 -1.85 25.28 6.46
CA ASN A 67 -3.09 25.29 5.71
C ASN A 67 -2.77 25.59 4.24
N LEU A 68 -3.08 24.64 3.36
CA LEU A 68 -2.82 24.70 1.94
C LEU A 68 -4.13 24.87 1.19
N SER A 69 -4.12 25.74 0.18
CA SER A 69 -5.13 25.70 -0.87
C SER A 69 -4.92 24.48 -1.77
N THR A 70 -5.95 24.09 -2.49
CA THR A 70 -5.93 23.00 -3.47
C THR A 70 -4.83 23.17 -4.53
N VAL A 71 -4.56 24.41 -4.96
CA VAL A 71 -3.45 24.71 -5.89
C VAL A 71 -2.10 24.39 -5.27
N SER A 72 -1.90 24.74 -4.00
CA SER A 72 -0.64 24.48 -3.28
C SER A 72 -0.47 23.00 -2.99
N PHE A 73 -1.56 22.33 -2.66
CA PHE A 73 -1.59 20.87 -2.46
C PHE A 73 -1.29 20.11 -3.75
N ASN A 74 -1.88 20.50 -4.89
CA ASN A 74 -1.56 19.90 -6.19
C ASN A 74 -0.06 19.97 -6.51
N ARG A 75 0.59 21.09 -6.19
CA ARG A 75 2.04 21.23 -6.35
C ARG A 75 2.83 20.31 -5.43
N LEU A 76 2.41 20.19 -4.17
CA LEU A 76 3.04 19.29 -3.20
C LEU A 76 2.92 17.85 -3.68
N VAL A 77 1.70 17.41 -4.02
CA VAL A 77 1.48 16.04 -4.47
C VAL A 77 2.24 15.78 -5.77
N SER A 78 2.24 16.69 -6.74
CA SER A 78 3.05 16.56 -7.95
C SER A 78 4.55 16.38 -7.65
N ALA A 79 5.08 17.01 -6.60
CA ALA A 79 6.47 16.81 -6.19
C ALA A 79 6.71 15.43 -5.55
N VAL A 80 5.71 14.87 -4.87
CA VAL A 80 5.80 13.57 -4.18
C VAL A 80 5.55 12.39 -5.12
N ILE A 81 4.54 12.48 -5.98
CA ILE A 81 4.09 11.36 -6.82
C ILE A 81 4.30 11.59 -8.33
N GLY A 82 4.71 12.79 -8.76
CA GLY A 82 4.75 13.20 -10.17
C GLY A 82 6.15 13.22 -10.79
N GLY A 83 7.06 12.34 -10.35
CA GLY A 83 8.41 12.21 -10.92
C GLY A 83 8.43 12.00 -12.44
N ASP A 84 9.62 12.14 -13.05
CA ASP A 84 9.81 12.22 -14.51
C ASP A 84 9.27 11.02 -15.34
N ASP A 85 8.97 9.88 -14.71
CA ASP A 85 8.58 8.62 -15.38
C ASP A 85 7.14 8.16 -15.09
N VAL A 86 6.30 9.05 -14.57
CA VAL A 86 4.99 8.68 -14.06
C VAL A 86 3.88 8.92 -15.11
N PRO A 87 3.17 7.88 -15.60
CA PRO A 87 2.16 8.01 -16.66
C PRO A 87 0.79 8.51 -16.15
N TYR A 88 0.77 9.30 -15.08
CA TYR A 88 -0.47 9.82 -14.50
C TYR A 88 -0.35 11.28 -14.06
N GLN A 89 -1.49 11.95 -14.09
CA GLN A 89 -1.70 13.32 -13.63
C GLN A 89 -2.74 13.29 -12.51
N LEU A 90 -2.34 13.78 -11.34
CA LEU A 90 -3.24 14.03 -10.24
C LEU A 90 -3.68 15.49 -10.25
N THR A 91 -4.99 15.70 -10.19
CA THR A 91 -5.59 17.01 -9.96
C THR A 91 -6.58 16.91 -8.82
N VAL A 92 -6.42 17.79 -7.85
CA VAL A 92 -7.37 18.03 -6.77
C VAL A 92 -8.14 19.29 -7.13
N ASP A 93 -9.47 19.22 -7.07
CA ASP A 93 -10.44 20.32 -7.17
C ASP A 93 -11.55 20.06 -6.13
N ASP A 94 -12.83 20.00 -6.50
CA ASP A 94 -13.93 19.55 -5.61
C ASP A 94 -13.79 18.09 -5.16
N GLN A 95 -13.06 17.31 -5.95
CA GLN A 95 -12.73 15.91 -5.75
C GLN A 95 -11.34 15.64 -6.32
N VAL A 96 -10.78 14.49 -5.98
CA VAL A 96 -9.49 14.06 -6.52
C VAL A 96 -9.73 13.35 -7.85
N SER A 97 -9.07 13.82 -8.90
CA SER A 97 -9.12 13.25 -10.25
C SER A 97 -7.74 12.73 -10.64
N PHE A 98 -7.67 11.46 -11.02
CA PHE A 98 -6.49 10.85 -11.61
C PHE A 98 -6.75 10.62 -13.10
N ALA A 99 -5.85 11.07 -13.96
CA ALA A 99 -5.90 10.78 -15.39
C ALA A 99 -4.56 10.23 -15.86
N GLY A 100 -4.56 9.22 -16.72
CA GLY A 100 -3.32 8.64 -17.20
C GLY A 100 -3.53 7.62 -18.30
N THR A 101 -2.49 6.86 -18.60
CA THR A 101 -2.54 5.69 -19.49
C THR A 101 -2.10 4.44 -18.76
N ILE A 102 -2.80 3.32 -19.01
CA ILE A 102 -2.42 2.00 -18.52
C ILE A 102 -2.26 1.04 -19.70
N ASP A 103 -1.33 0.09 -19.59
CA ASP A 103 -1.26 -1.03 -20.52
C ASP A 103 -2.36 -2.03 -20.15
N ALA A 104 -3.36 -2.15 -21.03
CA ALA A 104 -4.38 -3.18 -20.94
C ALA A 104 -4.31 -4.06 -22.19
N LEU A 105 -3.92 -5.33 -22.00
CA LEU A 105 -3.80 -6.34 -23.07
C LEU A 105 -2.79 -5.95 -24.17
N GLY A 106 -1.70 -5.27 -23.82
CA GLY A 106 -0.66 -4.84 -24.78
C GLY A 106 -1.06 -3.61 -25.60
N THR A 107 -2.02 -2.84 -25.12
CA THR A 107 -2.46 -1.57 -25.72
C THR A 107 -2.54 -0.51 -24.63
N GLU A 108 -2.02 0.69 -24.90
CA GLU A 108 -2.17 1.83 -24.00
C GLU A 108 -3.60 2.36 -24.07
N VAL A 109 -4.27 2.36 -22.93
CA VAL A 109 -5.65 2.84 -22.79
C VAL A 109 -5.66 4.01 -21.82
N ALA A 110 -6.24 5.13 -22.25
CA ALA A 110 -6.46 6.27 -21.37
C ALA A 110 -7.53 5.93 -20.32
N TYR A 111 -7.24 6.26 -19.08
CA TYR A 111 -8.16 6.14 -17.96
C TYR A 111 -8.35 7.48 -17.26
N THR A 112 -9.54 7.65 -16.70
CA THR A 112 -9.85 8.73 -15.76
C THR A 112 -10.51 8.10 -14.54
N MET A 113 -10.10 8.55 -13.37
CA MET A 113 -10.60 8.08 -12.09
C MET A 113 -10.91 9.28 -11.22
N GLN A 114 -11.99 9.17 -10.46
CA GLN A 114 -12.47 10.21 -9.57
C GLN A 114 -12.71 9.61 -8.19
N GLY A 115 -12.38 10.35 -7.15
CA GLY A 115 -12.57 9.91 -5.78
C GLY A 115 -12.54 11.03 -4.76
N GLN A 116 -13.06 10.74 -3.57
CA GLN A 116 -13.06 11.68 -2.45
C GLN A 116 -11.91 11.35 -1.48
N PRO A 117 -11.04 12.32 -1.16
CA PRO A 117 -10.00 12.12 -0.18
C PRO A 117 -10.56 12.18 1.25
N SER A 118 -9.85 11.53 2.16
CA SER A 118 -10.08 11.54 3.60
C SER A 118 -8.77 11.28 4.32
N VAL A 119 -8.61 11.86 5.50
CA VAL A 119 -7.42 11.68 6.33
C VAL A 119 -7.58 10.41 7.17
N MET A 120 -6.53 9.59 7.20
CA MET A 120 -6.44 8.39 8.03
C MET A 120 -5.87 8.73 9.41
N GLU A 121 -6.11 7.85 10.40
CA GLU A 121 -5.65 8.07 11.78
C GLU A 121 -4.12 8.15 11.93
N ASP A 122 -3.38 7.52 11.00
CA ASP A 122 -1.92 7.56 10.91
C ASP A 122 -1.38 8.80 10.16
N GLY A 123 -2.26 9.68 9.69
CA GLY A 123 -1.91 10.87 8.91
C GLY A 123 -1.70 10.60 7.42
N ASN A 124 -1.96 9.38 6.92
CA ASN A 124 -1.99 9.10 5.50
C ASN A 124 -3.30 9.60 4.86
N ILE A 125 -3.34 9.62 3.52
CA ILE A 125 -4.51 10.09 2.78
C ILE A 125 -5.16 8.90 2.07
N ALA A 126 -6.39 8.58 2.44
CA ALA A 126 -7.20 7.60 1.75
C ALA A 126 -8.13 8.27 0.73
N ILE A 127 -8.12 7.79 -0.50
CA ILE A 127 -8.97 8.25 -1.59
C ILE A 127 -9.98 7.17 -1.91
N ASN A 128 -11.24 7.45 -1.61
CA ASN A 128 -12.37 6.58 -1.92
C ASN A 128 -12.76 6.79 -3.39
N VAL A 129 -12.50 5.79 -4.22
CA VAL A 129 -12.70 5.89 -5.66
C VAL A 129 -14.17 5.67 -5.99
N THR A 130 -14.81 6.69 -6.55
CA THR A 130 -16.26 6.68 -6.83
C THR A 130 -16.56 6.27 -8.27
N ASN A 131 -15.70 6.65 -9.21
CA ASN A 131 -15.91 6.36 -10.62
C ASN A 131 -14.57 6.13 -11.32
N ILE A 132 -14.56 5.17 -12.25
CA ILE A 132 -13.44 4.94 -13.14
C ILE A 132 -13.96 4.71 -14.56
N GLU A 133 -13.37 5.44 -15.50
CA GLU A 133 -13.66 5.34 -16.92
C GLU A 133 -12.39 4.90 -17.67
N LEU A 134 -12.52 3.85 -18.47
CA LEU A 134 -11.47 3.39 -19.38
C LEU A 134 -12.00 3.56 -20.81
N ALA A 135 -11.32 4.37 -21.63
CA ALA A 135 -11.74 4.64 -23.00
C ALA A 135 -13.23 5.05 -23.14
N GLY A 136 -13.78 5.76 -22.16
CA GLY A 136 -15.18 6.19 -22.13
C GLY A 136 -16.18 5.10 -21.73
N LEU A 137 -15.71 3.95 -21.23
CA LEU A 137 -16.54 2.92 -20.64
C LEU A 137 -16.43 2.95 -19.12
N GLN A 138 -17.57 3.05 -18.44
CA GLN A 138 -17.66 2.89 -17.00
C GLN A 138 -17.50 1.41 -16.66
N LEU A 139 -16.49 1.10 -15.86
CA LEU A 139 -16.18 -0.26 -15.42
C LEU A 139 -16.33 -0.39 -13.90
N PRO A 140 -16.53 -1.61 -13.38
CA PRO A 140 -16.51 -1.84 -11.94
C PRO A 140 -15.17 -1.38 -11.36
N THR A 141 -15.25 -0.46 -10.39
CA THR A 141 -14.12 0.22 -9.73
C THR A 141 -13.08 -0.77 -9.21
N SER A 142 -13.53 -1.78 -8.47
CA SER A 142 -12.67 -2.86 -7.93
C SER A 142 -11.87 -3.61 -9.00
N THR A 143 -12.43 -3.86 -10.18
CA THR A 143 -11.73 -4.58 -11.26
C THR A 143 -10.60 -3.73 -11.83
N VAL A 144 -10.88 -2.46 -12.05
CA VAL A 144 -9.89 -1.54 -12.62
C VAL A 144 -8.78 -1.26 -11.63
N LEU A 145 -9.11 -1.07 -10.35
CA LEU A 145 -8.10 -0.88 -9.31
C LEU A 145 -7.18 -2.08 -9.19
N ALA A 146 -7.68 -3.30 -9.39
CA ALA A 146 -6.83 -4.49 -9.40
C ALA A 146 -5.84 -4.49 -10.56
N ILE A 147 -6.25 -4.00 -11.74
CA ILE A 147 -5.35 -3.83 -12.89
C ILE A 147 -4.36 -2.69 -12.61
N PHE A 148 -4.83 -1.56 -12.10
CA PHE A 148 -4.01 -0.40 -11.76
C PHE A 148 -2.89 -0.76 -10.78
N GLN A 149 -3.20 -1.58 -9.77
CA GLN A 149 -2.21 -2.10 -8.81
C GLN A 149 -1.07 -2.88 -9.49
N LEU A 150 -1.35 -3.58 -10.59
CA LEU A 150 -0.33 -4.36 -11.33
C LEU A 150 0.54 -3.48 -12.23
N THR A 151 0.06 -2.30 -12.59
CA THR A 151 0.76 -1.35 -13.48
C THR A 151 1.53 -0.28 -12.71
N LEU A 152 1.28 -0.11 -11.41
CA LEU A 152 1.95 0.89 -10.59
C LEU A 152 3.42 0.52 -10.36
N PRO A 153 4.36 1.46 -10.61
CA PRO A 153 5.72 1.34 -10.14
C PRO A 153 5.79 1.10 -8.62
N THR A 154 6.72 0.25 -8.19
CA THR A 154 6.83 -0.20 -6.77
C THR A 154 7.45 0.88 -5.86
N ASP A 155 8.13 1.85 -6.44
CA ASP A 155 8.79 2.98 -5.80
C ASP A 155 7.84 4.15 -5.49
N LEU A 156 6.60 4.11 -6.00
CA LEU A 156 5.62 5.12 -5.66
C LEU A 156 5.02 4.88 -4.27
N PRO A 157 4.83 5.94 -3.46
CA PRO A 157 4.23 5.85 -2.13
C PRO A 157 2.70 5.70 -2.23
N LEU A 158 2.22 4.77 -3.07
CA LEU A 158 0.82 4.51 -3.34
C LEU A 158 0.48 3.06 -3.00
N GLN A 159 -0.58 2.86 -2.22
CA GLN A 159 -1.11 1.55 -1.89
C GLN A 159 -2.55 1.43 -2.39
N VAL A 160 -2.83 0.45 -3.24
CA VAL A 160 -4.15 0.23 -3.81
C VAL A 160 -4.88 -0.89 -3.07
N LEU A 161 -6.07 -0.60 -2.56
CA LEU A 161 -6.98 -1.55 -1.91
C LEU A 161 -8.20 -1.77 -2.79
N SER A 162 -8.07 -2.62 -3.81
CA SER A 162 -9.14 -2.86 -4.80
C SER A 162 -10.44 -3.41 -4.20
N GLY A 163 -10.35 -4.15 -3.09
CA GLY A 163 -11.52 -4.70 -2.39
C GLY A 163 -12.33 -3.66 -1.61
N GLU A 164 -11.68 -2.55 -1.22
CA GLU A 164 -12.30 -1.43 -0.50
C GLU A 164 -12.54 -0.23 -1.41
N GLU A 165 -12.18 -0.35 -2.69
CA GLU A 165 -12.26 0.71 -3.70
C GLU A 165 -11.50 1.97 -3.28
N GLN A 166 -10.34 1.77 -2.62
CA GLN A 166 -9.53 2.82 -2.04
C GLN A 166 -8.11 2.85 -2.60
N ILE A 167 -7.55 4.05 -2.71
CA ILE A 167 -6.12 4.29 -2.94
C ILE A 167 -5.58 5.08 -1.76
N ILE A 168 -4.53 4.59 -1.13
CA ILE A 168 -3.86 5.24 0.00
C ILE A 168 -2.58 5.89 -0.51
N ILE A 169 -2.43 7.19 -0.26
CA ILE A 169 -1.17 7.90 -0.40
C ILE A 169 -0.42 7.80 0.93
N ARG A 170 0.74 7.15 0.89
CA ARG A 170 1.57 6.81 2.05
C ARG A 170 2.56 7.92 2.35
N LEU A 171 2.09 8.96 3.05
CA LEU A 171 2.94 10.08 3.49
C LEU A 171 4.02 9.62 4.48
N ASP A 172 3.74 8.55 5.23
CA ASP A 172 4.71 7.89 6.12
C ASP A 172 5.88 7.22 5.37
N GLN A 173 5.67 6.74 4.14
CA GLN A 173 6.76 6.22 3.30
C GLN A 173 7.61 7.35 2.74
N VAL A 174 6.96 8.42 2.26
CA VAL A 174 7.66 9.63 1.80
C VAL A 174 8.54 10.20 2.90
N SER A 175 8.01 10.23 4.13
CA SER A 175 8.72 10.72 5.33
C SER A 175 9.95 9.89 5.70
N GLN A 176 10.07 8.63 5.27
CA GLN A 176 11.24 7.80 5.57
C GLN A 176 12.46 8.19 4.72
N ASP A 177 12.22 8.77 3.54
CA ASP A 177 13.27 9.24 2.63
C ASP A 177 13.65 10.70 2.89
N MET A 178 13.06 11.34 3.91
CA MET A 178 13.24 12.74 4.25
C MET A 178 13.69 12.91 5.71
N ASP A 179 14.39 14.01 6.00
CA ASP A 179 14.83 14.35 7.36
C ASP A 179 13.70 14.91 8.26
N PHE A 180 12.47 14.91 7.75
CA PHE A 180 11.28 15.38 8.45
C PHE A 180 10.07 14.54 8.06
N ALA A 181 9.06 14.48 8.94
CA ALA A 181 7.83 13.74 8.67
C ALA A 181 6.70 14.64 8.21
N ILE A 182 5.91 14.16 7.25
CA ILE A 182 4.73 14.82 6.68
C ILE A 182 3.50 13.99 7.02
N ARG A 183 2.46 14.63 7.55
CA ARG A 183 1.19 13.98 7.88
C ARG A 183 0.02 14.87 7.51
N ALA A 184 -1.05 14.31 6.98
CA ALA A 184 -2.31 15.03 6.81
C ALA A 184 -3.06 15.08 8.15
N SER A 185 -3.69 16.23 8.44
CA SER A 185 -4.53 16.44 9.63
C SER A 185 -6.00 16.52 9.24
N ASP A 186 -6.32 17.33 8.24
CA ASP A 186 -7.69 17.52 7.77
C ASP A 186 -7.72 17.89 6.28
N ILE A 187 -8.76 17.46 5.57
CA ILE A 187 -8.95 17.74 4.14
C ILE A 187 -10.42 18.11 3.92
N ASP A 188 -10.68 19.38 3.64
CA ASP A 188 -11.97 19.91 3.22
C ASP A 188 -11.84 20.60 1.86
N LEU A 189 -12.04 19.81 0.80
CA LEU A 189 -12.01 20.31 -0.58
C LEU A 189 -13.14 21.31 -0.87
N ALA A 190 -14.26 21.24 -0.16
CA ALA A 190 -15.39 22.14 -0.41
C ALA A 190 -15.09 23.57 0.06
N ASN A 191 -14.25 23.71 1.08
CA ASN A 191 -13.80 25.00 1.60
C ASN A 191 -12.39 25.40 1.13
N ASP A 192 -11.76 24.61 0.26
CA ASP A 192 -10.37 24.81 -0.20
C ASP A 192 -9.35 24.78 0.96
N GLU A 193 -9.63 23.99 2.00
CA GLU A 193 -8.81 23.89 3.21
C GLU A 193 -8.18 22.50 3.32
N ILE A 194 -6.85 22.44 3.22
CA ILE A 194 -6.08 21.20 3.37
C ILE A 194 -5.01 21.43 4.43
N ASN A 195 -5.15 20.78 5.59
CA ASN A 195 -4.26 20.94 6.73
C ASN A 195 -3.22 19.81 6.76
N ILE A 196 -1.95 20.19 6.64
CA ILE A 196 -0.80 19.28 6.69
C ILE A 196 0.06 19.66 7.91
N LEU A 197 0.54 18.64 8.61
CA LEU A 197 1.51 18.73 9.68
C LEU A 197 2.88 18.33 9.18
N LEU A 198 3.87 19.12 9.58
CA LEU A 198 5.28 18.91 9.30
C LEU A 198 6.01 18.76 10.63
N ASP A 199 6.52 17.57 10.91
CA ASP A 199 7.28 17.27 12.11
C ASP A 199 8.76 17.29 11.79
N VAL A 200 9.46 18.32 12.27
CA VAL A 200 10.89 18.53 12.03
C VAL A 200 11.66 18.29 13.33
N PRO A 201 12.58 17.32 13.36
CA PRO A 201 13.41 17.09 14.54
C PRO A 201 14.44 18.23 14.71
N LEU A 202 14.73 18.63 15.95
CA LEU A 202 15.59 19.78 16.23
C LEU A 202 17.01 19.64 15.66
N ASN A 203 17.56 18.42 15.66
CA ASN A 203 18.88 18.11 15.13
C ASN A 203 19.05 18.58 13.66
N TYR A 204 18.01 18.41 12.83
CA TYR A 204 18.00 18.89 11.45
C TYR A 204 18.07 20.42 11.38
N ILE A 205 17.33 21.11 12.24
CA ILE A 205 17.33 22.58 12.27
C ILE A 205 18.69 23.11 12.71
N GLU A 206 19.31 22.48 13.72
CA GLU A 206 20.64 22.84 14.21
C GLU A 206 21.70 22.69 13.11
N GLU A 207 21.71 21.56 12.39
CA GLU A 207 22.63 21.31 11.27
C GLU A 207 22.49 22.37 10.15
N GLN A 208 21.26 22.79 9.83
CA GLN A 208 21.01 23.82 8.81
C GLN A 208 21.45 25.23 9.24
N ILE A 209 21.46 25.53 10.55
CA ILE A 209 21.95 26.82 11.07
C ILE A 209 23.49 26.85 11.10
N GLU A 210 24.12 25.74 11.48
CA GLU A 210 25.58 25.60 11.52
C GLU A 210 26.19 25.70 10.12
N THR A 211 25.64 25.00 9.14
CA THR A 211 26.09 25.02 7.74
C THR A 211 26.02 26.42 7.10
N GLN A 212 25.04 27.26 7.47
CA GLN A 212 25.00 28.66 7.02
C GLN A 212 26.02 29.57 7.73
N THR A 213 26.44 29.21 8.94
CA THR A 213 27.43 29.99 9.71
C THR A 213 28.86 29.73 9.20
N GLU A 214 29.15 28.52 8.72
CA GLU A 214 30.46 28.16 8.15
C GLU A 214 30.68 28.68 6.73
N GLY A 215 29.62 28.80 5.91
CA GLY A 215 29.71 29.32 4.54
C GLY A 215 29.98 30.83 4.43
N ASN A 216 30.02 31.56 5.55
CA ASN A 216 30.18 33.01 5.60
C ASN A 216 31.53 33.44 6.22
N GLN A 217 32.50 32.51 6.33
CA GLN A 217 33.90 32.77 6.72
C GLN A 217 34.86 32.76 5.53
#